data_AF-A0AA43ZWD1-F1
#
_entry.id   AF-A0AA43ZWD1-F1
#
_cell.length_a   1.000
_cell.length_b   1.000
_cell.length_c   1.000
_cell.angle_alpha   90.00
_cell.angle_beta   90.00
_cell.angle_gamma   90.00
#
_symmetry.space_group_name_H-M   'P 1'
#
loop_
_entity.id
_entity.type
_entity.pdbx_description
1 polymer ?
#
loop_
_entity_poly.entity_id
_entity_poly.type
_entity_poly.pdbx_seq_one_letter_code
_entity_poly.pdbx_strand_id
1 'polypeptide(L)'
;MNDGSGILRPQDREEIGTYIREDGGDYAGLLECLGRIASEGAAEGRFSESDPRNDLEFALLVGFACNNMDDYEHFCTAVDWLSGVEHLASGCGVWYYRYANALLYTGKPRLALEYLLRGVDEEPDYPWCWLTLGRLKAHFGDADGATEAAFRGLELCPADPEFLQLVKDAKGGASLEEMELGPVPGMEEGIFGAGLLAFWSDDPEISRRGEAILGMAADPAGLARAKDAISPTGWIPDHPYCTFIMERGGRRILVTLAMNEAFLSNIPADRVPGVLEALPAMEAAARASIEATEGREVFAVTVDRRMGCTISFGTFGDEQPVIAYFDDEHNLVRPNTVGGPFVAIVLMNGDPFDPEDLKRGLESWGLGSAESFEDGNLVFDVGGHLAAFSLIRGPVPDGEAQENAANNYMWPEAVDVARAHREHMLIALVNHGGFPVDAALIHTRMVAAVCGLPCATGVYFQGTVVSPESYVAEAGGIRDGSYLPIDDWVWIGLYRTEDGGINAYTRGMSVFARDEIEVIGARDDPERIRAFLYDVVSIVLDNDLVLGEDDMIGYEGDRALSVTVSPGVSIDETTVKIEYPGPPEDRPSS
;
A
#
# COMPACT_ATOMS: atom_id res chain seq x y z
N MET A 1 35.07 23.07 -10.87
CA MET A 1 34.39 21.79 -10.61
C MET A 1 33.68 21.96 -9.28
N ASN A 2 32.35 21.81 -9.33
CA ASN A 2 31.30 22.26 -8.42
C ASN A 2 31.18 23.77 -8.18
N ASP A 3 30.23 24.39 -8.87
CA ASP A 3 29.80 25.80 -8.81
C ASP A 3 28.57 26.02 -7.91
N GLY A 4 28.21 25.05 -7.07
CA GLY A 4 27.17 25.23 -6.05
C GLY A 4 25.74 25.15 -6.58
N SER A 5 25.51 24.64 -7.80
CA SER A 5 24.18 24.13 -8.16
C SER A 5 24.03 22.71 -7.61
N GLY A 6 23.29 22.54 -6.52
CA GLY A 6 22.88 21.22 -6.03
C GLY A 6 22.11 20.43 -7.09
N ILE A 7 21.89 19.13 -6.84
CA ILE A 7 21.20 18.21 -7.76
C ILE A 7 19.80 18.72 -8.15
N LEU A 8 19.13 19.36 -7.19
CA LEU A 8 17.80 19.93 -7.37
C LEU A 8 17.88 21.32 -8.00
N ARG A 9 17.08 21.54 -9.04
CA ARG A 9 16.83 22.86 -9.66
C ARG A 9 15.82 23.65 -8.83
N PRO A 10 15.70 24.97 -9.03
CA PRO A 10 14.66 25.77 -8.38
C PRO A 10 13.24 25.27 -8.65
N GLN A 11 12.97 24.81 -9.89
CA GLN A 11 11.69 24.23 -10.27
C GLN A 11 11.42 22.91 -9.55
N ASP A 12 12.45 22.05 -9.45
CA ASP A 12 12.34 20.79 -8.70
C ASP A 12 11.96 21.07 -7.23
N ARG A 13 12.55 22.10 -6.59
CA ARG A 13 12.20 22.51 -5.22
C ARG A 13 10.78 23.07 -5.08
N GLU A 14 10.31 23.80 -6.09
CA GLU A 14 8.93 24.31 -6.12
C GLU A 14 7.93 23.15 -6.21
N GLU A 15 8.21 22.18 -7.09
CA GLU A 15 7.41 20.96 -7.24
C GLU A 15 7.42 20.12 -5.94
N ILE A 16 8.60 19.87 -5.38
CA ILE A 16 8.76 19.16 -4.09
C ILE A 16 7.93 19.83 -2.99
N GLY A 17 7.89 21.17 -2.96
CA GLY A 17 7.10 21.92 -2.00
C GLY A 17 5.59 21.68 -2.08
N THR A 18 5.07 21.15 -3.20
CA THR A 18 3.64 20.83 -3.34
C THR A 18 3.21 19.56 -2.61
N TYR A 19 4.16 18.66 -2.31
CA TYR A 19 3.93 17.41 -1.59
C TYR A 19 3.97 17.57 -0.06
N ILE A 20 4.52 18.69 0.43
CA ILE A 20 4.75 18.93 1.86
C ILE A 20 3.73 19.97 2.36
N ARG A 21 2.84 19.60 3.30
CA ARG A 21 1.85 20.50 3.91
C ARG A 21 2.08 20.61 5.43
N GLU A 22 1.44 21.59 6.08
CA GLU A 22 1.61 21.84 7.51
C GLU A 22 0.99 20.74 8.40
N ASP A 23 0.00 20.01 7.88
CA ASP A 23 -0.82 19.00 8.57
C ASP A 23 -0.71 17.60 7.97
N GLY A 24 0.25 17.36 7.07
CA GLY A 24 0.47 16.09 6.39
C GLY A 24 1.20 16.25 5.07
N GLY A 25 1.41 15.17 4.33
CA GLY A 25 2.09 15.22 3.03
C GLY A 25 1.81 13.98 2.20
N ASP A 26 1.93 14.14 0.89
CA ASP A 26 1.94 13.01 -0.03
C ASP A 26 3.39 12.51 -0.16
N TYR A 27 3.79 11.66 0.79
CA TYR A 27 5.17 11.19 0.91
C TYR A 27 5.53 10.14 -0.14
N ALA A 28 4.54 9.34 -0.56
CA ALA A 28 4.70 8.41 -1.68
C ALA A 28 4.94 9.20 -2.99
N GLY A 29 4.09 10.18 -3.30
CA GLY A 29 4.27 11.07 -4.43
C GLY A 29 5.58 11.87 -4.38
N LEU A 30 6.03 12.26 -3.18
CA LEU A 30 7.36 12.87 -3.00
C LEU A 30 8.50 11.91 -3.37
N LEU A 31 8.45 10.65 -2.96
CA LEU A 31 9.46 9.65 -3.34
C LEU A 31 9.46 9.38 -4.84
N GLU A 32 8.28 9.28 -5.46
CA GLU A 32 8.15 9.17 -6.91
C GLU A 32 8.75 10.38 -7.64
N CYS A 33 8.43 11.60 -7.18
CA CYS A 33 8.97 12.85 -7.70
C CYS A 33 10.51 12.86 -7.62
N LEU A 34 11.09 12.51 -6.46
CA LEU A 34 12.53 12.42 -6.28
C LEU A 34 13.16 11.36 -7.19
N GLY A 35 12.56 10.17 -7.27
CA GLY A 35 13.01 9.09 -8.16
C GLY A 35 13.02 9.53 -9.63
N ARG A 36 11.97 10.24 -10.07
CA ARG A 36 11.88 10.83 -11.40
C ARG A 36 12.95 11.89 -11.63
N ILE A 37 13.14 12.85 -10.71
CA ILE A 37 14.19 13.89 -10.80
C ILE A 37 15.58 13.26 -10.95
N ALA A 38 15.87 12.22 -10.17
CA ALA A 38 17.14 11.48 -10.23
C ALA A 38 17.32 10.77 -11.58
N SER A 39 16.30 10.05 -12.04
CA SER A 39 16.31 9.31 -13.31
C SER A 39 16.47 10.24 -14.52
N GLU A 40 15.63 11.27 -14.62
CA GLU A 40 15.70 12.26 -15.69
C GLU A 40 17.03 13.02 -15.69
N GLY A 41 17.53 13.41 -14.50
CA GLY A 41 18.80 14.12 -14.41
C GLY A 41 20.00 13.30 -14.82
N ALA A 42 20.01 12.00 -14.53
CA ALA A 42 21.01 11.09 -15.04
C ALA A 42 20.88 10.91 -16.56
N ALA A 43 19.67 10.71 -17.08
CA ALA A 43 19.42 10.55 -18.52
C ALA A 43 19.79 11.80 -19.34
N GLU A 44 19.57 12.98 -18.79
CA GLU A 44 19.96 14.27 -19.38
C GLU A 44 21.46 14.58 -19.22
N GLY A 45 22.21 13.76 -18.47
CA GLY A 45 23.63 13.96 -18.20
C GLY A 45 23.93 15.16 -17.29
N ARG A 46 22.96 15.60 -16.48
CA ARG A 46 23.16 16.70 -15.49
C ARG A 46 24.06 16.26 -14.33
N PHE A 47 23.96 15.00 -13.94
CA PHE A 47 24.74 14.35 -12.89
C PHE A 47 24.77 12.83 -13.12
N SER A 48 25.60 12.10 -12.37
CA SER A 48 25.65 10.63 -12.42
C SER A 48 24.52 9.97 -11.63
N GLU A 49 24.17 8.72 -11.95
CA GLU A 49 23.18 7.94 -11.17
C GLU A 49 23.55 7.80 -9.68
N SER A 50 24.83 7.91 -9.34
CA SER A 50 25.31 7.85 -7.95
C SER A 50 25.31 9.20 -7.23
N ASP A 51 25.19 10.31 -7.95
CA ASP A 51 25.30 11.64 -7.35
C ASP A 51 24.15 11.93 -6.36
N PRO A 52 22.87 11.59 -6.61
CA PRO A 52 21.78 11.76 -5.64
C PRO A 52 22.06 11.14 -4.27
N ARG A 53 22.69 9.97 -4.25
CA ARG A 53 23.06 9.27 -3.01
C ARG A 53 24.18 9.96 -2.22
N ASN A 54 24.86 10.93 -2.81
CA ASN A 54 25.96 11.69 -2.20
C ASN A 54 25.60 13.17 -2.00
N ASP A 55 24.33 13.55 -2.15
CA ASP A 55 23.85 14.92 -1.95
C ASP A 55 23.02 14.99 -0.67
N LEU A 56 23.44 15.87 0.26
CA LEU A 56 22.80 15.98 1.56
C LEU A 56 21.35 16.46 1.47
N GLU A 57 21.05 17.43 0.60
CA GLU A 57 19.69 17.97 0.45
C GLU A 57 18.74 16.88 -0.08
N PHE A 58 19.19 16.13 -1.08
CA PHE A 58 18.45 15.04 -1.68
C PHE A 58 18.19 13.91 -0.67
N ALA A 59 19.24 13.45 0.02
CA ALA A 59 19.12 12.40 1.04
C ALA A 59 18.24 12.83 2.22
N LEU A 60 18.26 14.12 2.61
CA LEU A 60 17.37 14.66 3.61
C LEU A 60 15.90 14.57 3.18
N LEU A 61 15.58 14.84 1.91
CA LEU A 61 14.21 14.74 1.40
C LEU A 61 13.72 13.30 1.30
N VAL A 62 14.58 12.37 0.85
CA VAL A 62 14.27 10.93 0.89
C VAL A 62 14.02 10.48 2.33
N GLY A 63 14.92 10.81 3.25
CA GLY A 63 14.76 10.48 4.67
C GLY A 63 13.55 11.15 5.32
N PHE A 64 13.12 12.32 4.84
CA PHE A 64 11.88 12.95 5.27
C PHE A 64 10.67 12.14 4.85
N ALA A 65 10.54 11.84 3.55
CA ALA A 65 9.40 11.10 3.04
C ALA A 65 9.33 9.71 3.67
N CYS A 66 10.44 8.98 3.67
CA CYS A 66 10.52 7.63 4.23
C CYS A 66 10.14 7.55 5.72
N ASN A 67 10.61 8.50 6.54
CA ASN A 67 10.30 8.48 7.98
C ASN A 67 8.83 8.80 8.31
N ASN A 68 8.04 9.29 7.34
CA ASN A 68 6.61 9.59 7.53
C ASN A 68 5.70 8.58 6.79
N MET A 69 6.26 7.50 6.23
CA MET A 69 5.46 6.41 5.65
C MET A 69 4.94 5.43 6.70
N ASP A 70 5.54 5.44 7.90
CA ASP A 70 5.21 4.57 9.03
C ASP A 70 5.32 3.06 8.76
N ASP A 71 6.25 2.66 7.89
CA ASP A 71 6.60 1.24 7.67
C ASP A 71 8.11 0.97 7.72
N TYR A 72 8.44 -0.27 8.05
CA TYR A 72 9.80 -0.72 8.32
C TYR A 72 10.74 -0.60 7.13
N GLU A 73 10.24 -0.89 5.92
CA GLU A 73 11.00 -0.87 4.67
C GLU A 73 11.45 0.55 4.32
N HIS A 74 10.57 1.53 4.52
CA HIS A 74 10.93 2.93 4.33
C HIS A 74 11.89 3.42 5.41
N PHE A 75 11.76 3.01 6.68
CA PHE A 75 12.80 3.32 7.68
C PHE A 75 14.17 2.71 7.32
N CYS A 76 14.21 1.49 6.78
CA CYS A 76 15.45 0.90 6.25
C CYS A 76 16.03 1.73 5.10
N THR A 77 15.18 2.20 4.19
CA THR A 77 15.57 3.07 3.08
C THR A 77 16.13 4.40 3.60
N ALA A 78 15.50 5.01 4.60
CA ALA A 78 16.01 6.22 5.24
C ALA A 78 17.39 6.00 5.88
N VAL A 79 17.61 4.86 6.55
CA VAL A 79 18.94 4.50 7.09
C VAL A 79 19.98 4.39 5.97
N ASP A 80 19.66 3.69 4.87
CA ASP A 80 20.57 3.51 3.73
C ASP A 80 20.99 4.87 3.15
N TRP A 81 20.02 5.73 2.82
CA TRP A 81 20.28 7.05 2.24
C TRP A 81 21.02 7.99 3.18
N LEU A 82 20.57 8.12 4.43
CA LEU A 82 21.14 9.08 5.37
C LEU A 82 22.54 8.67 5.83
N SER A 83 22.82 7.38 5.98
CA SER A 83 24.15 6.88 6.34
C SER A 83 25.20 7.20 5.26
N GLY A 84 24.82 7.18 3.98
CA GLY A 84 25.70 7.54 2.86
C GLY A 84 26.21 8.99 2.91
N VAL A 85 25.43 9.90 3.50
CA VAL A 85 25.74 11.33 3.59
C VAL A 85 26.20 11.79 4.98
N GLU A 86 26.48 10.89 5.93
CA GLU A 86 26.93 11.25 7.29
C GLU A 86 28.12 12.21 7.27
N HIS A 87 29.06 12.00 6.36
CA HIS A 87 30.26 12.84 6.23
C HIS A 87 29.97 14.30 5.83
N LEU A 88 28.76 14.60 5.37
CA LEU A 88 28.29 15.94 5.00
C LEU A 88 27.41 16.58 6.09
N ALA A 89 27.00 15.82 7.11
CA ALA A 89 25.93 16.20 8.02
C ALA A 89 26.36 17.02 9.25
N SER A 90 27.65 17.37 9.37
CA SER A 90 28.13 18.11 10.53
C SER A 90 27.41 19.45 10.68
N GLY A 91 26.89 19.73 11.87
CA GLY A 91 26.08 20.92 12.15
C GLY A 91 24.67 20.90 11.56
N CYS A 92 24.15 19.73 11.17
CA CYS A 92 22.78 19.58 10.63
C CYS A 92 21.92 18.71 11.56
N GLY A 93 21.25 19.35 12.52
CA GLY A 93 20.30 18.76 13.46
C GLY A 93 19.13 18.05 12.77
N VAL A 94 18.69 18.54 11.59
CA VAL A 94 17.68 17.84 10.76
C VAL A 94 18.17 16.45 10.35
N TRP A 95 19.43 16.33 9.92
CA TRP A 95 20.01 15.04 9.55
C TRP A 95 20.12 14.13 10.77
N TYR A 96 20.65 14.63 11.89
CA TYR A 96 20.79 13.84 13.12
C TYR A 96 19.45 13.31 13.62
N TYR A 97 18.41 14.14 13.62
CA TYR A 97 17.05 13.75 13.99
C TYR A 97 16.49 12.68 13.06
N ARG A 98 16.51 12.93 11.73
CA ARG A 98 15.94 11.99 10.75
C ARG A 98 16.66 10.65 10.77
N TYR A 99 17.98 10.68 10.84
CA TYR A 99 18.78 9.46 10.89
C TYR A 99 18.58 8.70 12.20
N ALA A 100 18.52 9.40 13.33
CA ALA A 100 18.25 8.76 14.61
C ALA A 100 16.85 8.13 14.69
N ASN A 101 15.81 8.77 14.13
CA ASN A 101 14.49 8.12 14.05
C ASN A 101 14.51 6.90 13.13
N ALA A 102 15.14 6.99 11.96
CA ALA A 102 15.28 5.84 11.08
C ALA A 102 16.02 4.67 11.76
N LEU A 103 17.06 4.97 12.55
CA LEU A 103 17.75 3.99 13.38
C LEU A 103 16.87 3.43 14.50
N LEU A 104 16.07 4.27 15.14
CA LEU A 104 15.14 3.88 16.18
C LEU A 104 14.15 2.84 15.65
N TYR A 105 13.41 3.17 14.60
CA TYR A 105 12.40 2.30 13.99
C TYR A 105 12.98 1.08 13.24
N THR A 106 14.31 1.01 13.10
CA THR A 106 15.01 -0.19 12.60
C THR A 106 15.65 -1.03 13.72
N GLY A 107 15.26 -0.81 14.98
CA GLY A 107 15.68 -1.64 16.11
C GLY A 107 17.01 -1.22 16.76
N LYS A 108 17.49 0.00 16.51
CA LYS A 108 18.82 0.47 16.96
C LYS A 108 18.73 1.67 17.94
N PRO A 109 17.95 1.58 19.04
CA PRO A 109 17.68 2.72 19.92
C PRO A 109 18.94 3.26 20.63
N ARG A 110 19.94 2.41 20.89
CA ARG A 110 21.22 2.86 21.45
C ARG A 110 22.03 3.71 20.47
N LEU A 111 22.07 3.31 19.20
CA LEU A 111 22.77 4.07 18.17
C LEU A 111 22.03 5.38 17.88
N ALA A 112 20.69 5.33 17.83
CA ALA A 112 19.86 6.53 17.74
C ALA A 112 20.18 7.54 18.87
N LEU A 113 20.31 7.06 20.12
CA LEU A 113 20.69 7.90 21.26
C LEU A 113 22.06 8.58 21.05
N GLU A 114 23.06 7.85 20.54
CA GLU A 114 24.39 8.40 20.26
C GLU A 114 24.34 9.53 19.22
N TYR A 115 23.57 9.36 18.15
CA TYR A 115 23.39 10.40 17.13
C TYR A 115 22.59 11.59 17.64
N LEU A 116 21.59 11.39 18.49
CA LEU A 116 20.83 12.51 19.08
C LEU A 116 21.67 13.32 20.05
N LEU A 117 22.52 12.67 20.86
CA LEU A 117 23.48 13.36 21.73
C LEU A 117 24.46 14.23 20.94
N ARG A 118 24.93 13.75 19.77
CA ARG A 118 25.73 14.57 18.84
C ARG A 118 24.91 15.69 18.22
N GLY A 119 23.69 15.40 17.79
CA GLY A 119 22.80 16.36 17.15
C GLY A 119 22.49 17.57 18.03
N VAL A 120 22.19 17.34 19.32
CA VAL A 120 21.94 18.43 20.27
C VAL A 120 23.20 19.20 20.68
N ASP A 121 24.39 18.61 20.54
CA ASP A 121 25.67 19.31 20.75
C ASP A 121 26.03 20.19 19.53
N GLU A 122 25.82 19.67 18.32
CA GLU A 122 26.17 20.36 17.07
C GLU A 122 25.14 21.42 16.65
N GLU A 123 23.84 21.18 16.84
CA GLU A 123 22.76 22.14 16.54
C GLU A 123 21.70 22.16 17.68
N PRO A 124 22.02 22.76 18.84
CA PRO A 124 21.14 22.76 20.04
C PRO A 124 19.82 23.50 19.87
N ASP A 125 19.66 24.29 18.80
CA ASP A 125 18.45 25.06 18.49
C ASP A 125 17.48 24.30 17.58
N TYR A 126 17.84 23.10 17.10
CA TYR A 126 16.91 22.23 16.38
C TYR A 126 16.06 21.41 17.38
N PRO A 127 14.75 21.72 17.54
CA PRO A 127 13.95 21.22 18.65
C PRO A 127 13.76 19.70 18.60
N TRP A 128 13.53 19.14 17.42
CA TRP A 128 13.08 17.75 17.29
C TRP A 128 14.13 16.71 17.72
N CYS A 129 15.43 17.06 17.69
CA CYS A 129 16.47 16.23 18.31
C CYS A 129 16.21 16.05 19.83
N TRP A 130 15.75 17.08 20.53
CA TRP A 130 15.46 17.02 21.95
C TRP A 130 14.26 16.12 22.28
N LEU A 131 13.26 16.04 21.39
CA LEU A 131 12.06 15.23 21.59
C LEU A 131 12.44 13.73 21.63
N THR A 132 13.06 13.22 20.57
CA THR A 132 13.50 11.82 20.51
C THR A 132 14.59 11.53 21.55
N LEU A 133 15.48 12.49 21.83
CA LEU A 133 16.50 12.33 22.89
C LEU A 133 15.84 12.10 24.25
N GLY A 134 14.80 12.86 24.58
CA GLY A 134 14.10 12.71 25.84
C GLY A 134 13.41 11.35 25.96
N ARG A 135 12.74 10.89 24.89
CA ARG A 135 12.11 9.56 24.84
C ARG A 135 13.14 8.44 25.07
N LEU A 136 14.28 8.50 24.40
CA LEU A 136 15.34 7.49 24.56
C LEU A 136 16.03 7.57 25.93
N LYS A 137 16.23 8.77 26.49
CA LYS A 137 16.75 8.91 27.86
C LYS A 137 15.81 8.25 28.87
N ALA A 138 14.51 8.49 28.77
CA ALA A 138 13.51 7.84 29.61
C ALA A 138 13.55 6.31 29.44
N HIS A 139 13.59 5.81 28.20
CA HIS A 139 13.71 4.38 27.89
C HIS A 139 14.95 3.73 28.53
N PHE A 140 16.09 4.42 28.55
CA PHE A 140 17.33 3.93 29.18
C PHE A 140 17.44 4.25 30.68
N GLY A 141 16.35 4.73 31.31
CA GLY A 141 16.27 4.92 32.76
C GLY A 141 16.73 6.28 33.28
N ASP A 142 16.98 7.26 32.40
CA ASP A 142 17.34 8.64 32.73
C ASP A 142 16.12 9.57 32.64
N ALA A 143 15.18 9.42 33.58
CA ALA A 143 13.94 10.22 33.62
C ALA A 143 14.19 11.72 33.88
N ASP A 144 15.21 12.05 34.66
CA ASP A 144 15.60 13.44 34.93
C ASP A 144 16.15 14.10 33.65
N GLY A 145 17.06 13.43 32.95
CA GLY A 145 17.58 13.91 31.67
C GLY A 145 16.51 13.96 30.56
N ALA A 146 15.53 13.05 30.59
CA ALA A 146 14.39 13.10 29.68
C ALA A 146 13.55 14.36 29.91
N THR A 147 13.28 14.69 31.17
CA THR A 147 12.57 15.91 31.55
C THR A 147 13.35 17.17 31.17
N GLU A 148 14.68 17.17 31.35
CA GLU A 148 15.56 18.28 30.93
C GLU A 148 15.50 18.49 29.41
N ALA A 149 15.61 17.42 28.62
CA ALA A 149 15.49 17.48 27.17
C ALA A 149 14.12 18.03 26.74
N ALA A 150 13.04 17.57 27.38
CA ALA A 150 11.70 18.06 27.10
C ALA A 150 11.53 19.56 27.41
N PHE A 151 12.07 20.04 28.53
CA PHE A 151 12.06 21.47 28.86
C PHE A 151 12.89 22.29 27.87
N ARG A 152 14.05 21.78 27.44
CA ARG A 152 14.84 22.44 26.40
C ARG A 152 14.07 22.56 25.08
N GLY A 153 13.31 21.52 24.71
CA GLY A 153 12.37 21.58 23.59
C GLY A 153 11.29 22.65 23.77
N LEU A 154 10.68 22.76 24.96
CA LEU A 154 9.67 23.79 25.27
C LEU A 154 10.22 25.22 25.27
N GLU A 155 11.51 25.42 25.52
CA GLU A 155 12.16 26.72 25.36
C GLU A 155 12.21 27.15 23.89
N LEU A 156 12.42 26.19 22.97
CA LEU A 156 12.48 26.40 21.53
C LEU A 156 11.08 26.49 20.90
N CYS A 157 10.17 25.63 21.35
CA CYS A 157 8.79 25.51 20.88
C CYS A 157 7.79 25.63 22.06
N PRO A 158 7.48 26.87 22.51
CA PRO A 158 6.60 27.08 23.65
C PRO A 158 5.20 26.50 23.43
N ALA A 159 4.69 25.77 24.43
CA ALA A 159 3.37 25.14 24.44
C ALA A 159 3.15 24.03 23.39
N ASP A 160 4.22 23.51 22.80
CA ASP A 160 4.15 22.35 21.93
C ASP A 160 3.60 21.10 22.67
N PRO A 161 2.57 20.43 22.11
CA PRO A 161 1.90 19.32 22.78
C PRO A 161 2.79 18.09 22.98
N GLU A 162 3.69 17.79 22.04
CA GLU A 162 4.58 16.61 22.10
C GLU A 162 5.56 16.75 23.27
N PHE A 163 6.18 17.92 23.41
CA PHE A 163 7.07 18.16 24.54
C PHE A 163 6.33 18.22 25.89
N LEU A 164 5.12 18.80 25.93
CA LEU A 164 4.30 18.79 27.13
C LEU A 164 3.92 17.37 27.56
N GLN A 165 3.63 16.50 26.60
CA GLN A 165 3.32 15.10 26.85
C GLN A 165 4.56 14.34 27.32
N LEU A 166 5.70 14.53 26.67
CA LEU A 166 6.98 13.92 27.07
C LEU A 166 7.36 14.23 28.54
N VAL A 167 7.08 15.46 29.03
CA VAL A 167 7.29 15.78 30.46
C VAL A 167 6.41 14.92 31.38
N LYS A 168 5.17 14.64 30.98
CA LYS A 168 4.28 13.77 31.77
C LYS A 168 4.75 12.34 31.71
N ASP A 169 5.08 11.84 30.51
CA ASP A 169 5.47 10.47 30.26
C ASP A 169 6.76 10.11 31.00
N ALA A 170 7.79 10.97 30.91
CA ALA A 170 9.05 10.78 31.61
C ALA A 170 8.87 10.72 33.15
N LYS A 171 7.94 11.51 33.70
CA LYS A 171 7.62 11.49 35.15
C LYS A 171 6.72 10.33 35.55
N GLY A 172 5.84 9.92 34.65
CA GLY A 172 4.92 8.78 34.81
C GLY A 172 5.62 7.43 34.68
N GLY A 173 6.82 7.41 34.09
CA GLY A 173 7.55 6.18 33.81
C GLY A 173 6.97 5.40 32.63
N ALA A 174 6.41 6.11 31.64
CA ALA A 174 5.91 5.51 30.42
C ALA A 174 7.03 4.80 29.66
N SER A 175 6.69 3.69 29.04
CA SER A 175 7.55 2.97 28.11
C SER A 175 7.77 3.76 26.82
N LEU A 176 8.80 3.36 26.06
CA LEU A 176 9.08 3.96 24.76
C LEU A 176 7.91 3.80 23.78
N GLU A 177 7.24 2.64 23.81
CA GLU A 177 6.06 2.38 22.98
C GLU A 177 4.92 3.35 23.32
N GLU A 178 4.64 3.57 24.60
CA GLU A 178 3.59 4.51 25.04
C GLU A 178 3.92 5.96 24.65
N MET A 179 5.18 6.38 24.79
CA MET A 179 5.65 7.71 24.38
C MET A 179 5.55 7.94 22.88
N GLU A 180 5.75 6.90 22.07
CA GLU A 180 5.70 6.96 20.61
C GLU A 180 4.29 6.75 20.05
N LEU A 181 3.40 6.07 20.77
CA LEU A 181 2.00 5.90 20.36
C LEU A 181 1.16 7.13 20.71
N GLY A 182 1.43 7.76 21.86
CA GLY A 182 0.62 8.85 22.39
C GLY A 182 -0.75 8.36 22.91
N PRO A 183 -1.66 9.30 23.25
CA PRO A 183 -2.98 8.96 23.77
C PRO A 183 -3.88 8.42 22.65
N VAL A 184 -4.26 7.13 22.74
CA VAL A 184 -5.19 6.49 21.80
C VAL A 184 -6.61 6.50 22.37
N PRO A 185 -7.62 7.04 21.66
CA PRO A 185 -9.01 7.02 22.11
C PRO A 185 -9.48 5.58 22.41
N GLY A 186 -9.97 5.35 23.63
CA GLY A 186 -10.46 4.03 24.04
C GLY A 186 -9.39 3.06 24.54
N MET A 187 -8.10 3.42 24.50
CA MET A 187 -7.02 2.69 25.15
C MET A 187 -6.69 3.36 26.49
N GLU A 188 -6.68 2.61 27.59
CA GLU A 188 -6.26 3.16 28.90
C GLU A 188 -4.76 3.49 28.88
N GLU A 189 -4.36 4.60 29.50
CA GLU A 189 -2.94 4.94 29.70
C GLU A 189 -2.27 3.90 30.61
N GLY A 190 -1.01 3.52 30.32
CA GLY A 190 -0.23 2.61 31.17
C GLY A 190 -0.35 1.12 30.83
N ILE A 191 -0.90 0.75 29.66
CA ILE A 191 -1.04 -0.64 29.26
C ILE A 191 0.29 -1.21 28.76
N PHE A 192 0.79 -2.22 29.47
CA PHE A 192 1.93 -3.01 29.02
C PHE A 192 1.62 -3.73 27.70
N GLY A 193 2.49 -3.56 26.69
CA GLY A 193 2.28 -4.10 25.35
C GLY A 193 1.38 -3.22 24.47
N ALA A 194 1.38 -1.90 24.70
CA ALA A 194 0.64 -0.93 23.89
C ALA A 194 0.93 -1.05 22.39
N GLY A 195 2.20 -1.30 21.99
CA GLY A 195 2.54 -1.51 20.59
C GLY A 195 1.84 -2.74 19.99
N LEU A 196 1.76 -3.84 20.74
CA LEU A 196 1.08 -5.06 20.30
C LEU A 196 -0.44 -4.86 20.19
N LEU A 197 -1.05 -4.16 21.14
CA LEU A 197 -2.48 -3.84 21.08
C LEU A 197 -2.81 -2.90 19.93
N ALA A 198 -1.97 -1.90 19.69
CA ALA A 198 -2.10 -0.99 18.56
C ALA A 198 -2.00 -1.78 17.23
N PHE A 199 -1.03 -2.68 17.11
CA PHE A 199 -0.84 -3.51 15.92
C PHE A 199 -2.09 -4.33 15.55
N TRP A 200 -2.80 -4.86 16.55
CA TRP A 200 -4.06 -5.61 16.36
C TRP A 200 -5.31 -4.73 16.40
N SER A 201 -5.18 -3.41 16.30
CA SER A 201 -6.32 -2.51 16.21
C SER A 201 -7.02 -2.67 14.86
N ASP A 202 -8.35 -2.55 14.86
CA ASP A 202 -9.17 -2.45 13.64
C ASP A 202 -9.02 -1.09 12.94
N ASP A 203 -8.43 -0.09 13.62
CA ASP A 203 -8.12 1.21 13.03
C ASP A 203 -6.80 1.10 12.23
N PRO A 204 -6.83 1.33 10.90
CA PRO A 204 -5.64 1.15 10.06
C PRO A 204 -4.47 2.07 10.42
N GLU A 205 -4.72 3.29 10.90
CA GLU A 205 -3.67 4.24 11.28
C GLU A 205 -2.99 3.79 12.58
N ILE A 206 -3.80 3.40 13.57
CA ILE A 206 -3.29 2.85 14.85
C ILE A 206 -2.53 1.54 14.59
N SER A 207 -3.06 0.68 13.72
CA SER A 207 -2.45 -0.60 13.36
C SER A 207 -1.08 -0.43 12.70
N ARG A 208 -0.98 0.47 11.71
CA ARG A 208 0.28 0.81 11.05
C ARG A 208 1.32 1.37 12.03
N ARG A 209 0.90 2.29 12.90
CA ARG A 209 1.79 2.84 13.94
C ARG A 209 2.25 1.77 14.93
N GLY A 210 1.35 0.87 15.33
CA GLY A 210 1.67 -0.29 16.16
C GLY A 210 2.72 -1.20 15.53
N GLU A 211 2.61 -1.44 14.22
CA GLU A 211 3.60 -2.22 13.46
C GLU A 211 5.01 -1.60 13.54
N ALA A 212 5.12 -0.29 13.26
CA ALA A 212 6.38 0.44 13.34
C ALA A 212 6.96 0.42 14.76
N ILE A 213 6.12 0.60 15.78
CA ILE A 213 6.50 0.62 17.20
C ILE A 213 7.12 -0.71 17.65
N LEU A 214 6.54 -1.84 17.22
CA LEU A 214 7.07 -3.17 17.54
C LEU A 214 8.51 -3.35 17.01
N GLY A 215 8.86 -2.65 15.93
CA GLY A 215 10.20 -2.65 15.33
C GLY A 215 11.25 -1.78 16.03
N MET A 216 10.92 -1.00 17.05
CA MET A 216 11.82 0.02 17.60
C MET A 216 12.87 -0.50 18.58
N ALA A 217 12.49 -1.39 19.50
CA ALA A 217 13.36 -1.86 20.57
C ALA A 217 13.13 -3.33 20.86
N ALA A 218 14.20 -4.12 20.81
CA ALA A 218 14.11 -5.54 21.10
C ALA A 218 13.98 -5.82 22.60
N ASP A 219 13.04 -6.68 22.98
CA ASP A 219 13.02 -7.37 24.27
C ASP A 219 14.05 -8.51 24.23
N PRO A 220 15.20 -8.42 24.92
CA PRO A 220 16.20 -9.49 24.87
C PRO A 220 15.67 -10.83 25.39
N ALA A 221 14.72 -10.82 26.32
CA ALA A 221 14.11 -12.04 26.83
C ALA A 221 13.11 -12.62 25.83
N GLY A 222 12.32 -11.78 25.16
CA GLY A 222 11.42 -12.14 24.07
C GLY A 222 12.14 -12.73 22.88
N LEU A 223 13.22 -12.07 22.43
CA LEU A 223 14.06 -12.56 21.36
C LEU A 223 14.68 -13.93 21.70
N ALA A 224 15.13 -14.12 22.94
CA ALA A 224 15.64 -15.40 23.40
C ALA A 224 14.56 -16.49 23.37
N ARG A 225 13.33 -16.19 23.85
CA ARG A 225 12.19 -17.12 23.77
C ARG A 225 11.86 -17.49 22.32
N ALA A 226 11.80 -16.50 21.42
CA ALA A 226 11.52 -16.72 20.01
C ALA A 226 12.61 -17.59 19.34
N LYS A 227 13.88 -17.28 19.58
CA LYS A 227 15.01 -18.07 19.05
C LYS A 227 15.05 -19.49 19.61
N ASP A 228 14.74 -19.67 20.90
CA ASP A 228 14.64 -21.01 21.49
C ASP A 228 13.51 -21.82 20.85
N ALA A 229 12.35 -21.20 20.63
CA ALA A 229 11.19 -21.83 20.02
C ALA A 229 11.42 -22.20 18.54
N ILE A 230 12.10 -21.34 17.78
CA ILE A 230 12.42 -21.55 16.36
C ILE A 230 13.63 -22.50 16.19
N SER A 231 14.59 -22.44 17.11
CA SER A 231 15.89 -23.12 17.03
C SER A 231 16.62 -22.89 15.68
N PRO A 232 16.85 -21.62 15.27
CA PRO A 232 17.35 -21.29 13.94
C PRO A 232 18.82 -21.72 13.76
N THR A 233 19.17 -22.17 12.54
CA THR A 233 20.56 -22.39 12.14
C THR A 233 21.00 -21.29 11.18
N GLY A 234 22.17 -20.68 11.40
CA GLY A 234 22.68 -19.64 10.50
C GLY A 234 21.88 -18.33 10.54
N TRP A 235 21.42 -17.93 11.73
CA TRP A 235 20.66 -16.69 11.95
C TRP A 235 21.41 -15.45 11.46
N ILE A 236 20.76 -14.65 10.62
CA ILE A 236 21.18 -13.33 10.20
C ILE A 236 20.12 -12.33 10.68
N PRO A 237 20.46 -11.40 11.58
CA PRO A 237 19.54 -10.36 12.02
C PRO A 237 19.47 -9.22 11.00
N ASP A 238 18.27 -8.65 10.83
CA ASP A 238 18.03 -7.27 10.39
C ASP A 238 18.77 -6.82 9.10
N HIS A 239 18.65 -7.55 7.98
CA HIS A 239 19.24 -7.07 6.72
C HIS A 239 18.47 -7.35 5.40
N PRO A 240 17.31 -6.71 5.15
CA PRO A 240 16.53 -5.93 6.12
C PRO A 240 15.77 -6.85 7.09
N TYR A 241 15.63 -8.13 6.75
CA TYR A 241 14.82 -9.09 7.49
C TYR A 241 15.66 -10.08 8.26
N CYS A 242 15.05 -10.66 9.30
CA CYS A 242 15.63 -11.81 9.97
C CYS A 242 15.58 -13.04 9.06
N THR A 243 16.72 -13.70 8.84
CA THR A 243 16.78 -14.90 8.01
C THR A 243 17.53 -16.04 8.71
N PHE A 244 17.15 -17.28 8.43
CA PHE A 244 17.83 -18.46 8.92
C PHE A 244 17.58 -19.68 8.02
N ILE A 245 18.34 -20.74 8.25
CA ILE A 245 18.16 -22.02 7.57
C ILE A 245 17.41 -22.97 8.50
N MET A 246 16.36 -23.58 7.95
CA MET A 246 15.64 -24.68 8.56
C MET A 246 15.96 -25.98 7.81
N GLU A 247 16.24 -27.05 8.55
CA GLU A 247 16.44 -28.40 8.00
C GLU A 247 15.15 -29.20 8.15
N ARG A 248 14.52 -29.59 7.04
CA ARG A 248 13.28 -30.41 7.06
C ARG A 248 13.31 -31.46 5.96
N GLY A 249 13.08 -32.72 6.33
CA GLY A 249 13.06 -33.82 5.36
C GLY A 249 14.38 -34.05 4.61
N GLY A 250 15.52 -33.60 5.18
CA GLY A 250 16.83 -33.62 4.51
C GLY A 250 17.07 -32.46 3.54
N ARG A 251 16.17 -31.47 3.51
CA ARG A 251 16.28 -30.25 2.70
C ARG A 251 16.64 -29.06 3.57
N ARG A 252 17.40 -28.14 2.99
CA ARG A 252 17.67 -26.81 3.55
C ARG A 252 16.70 -25.82 2.95
N ILE A 253 15.91 -25.19 3.81
CA ILE A 253 14.94 -24.18 3.45
C ILE A 253 15.43 -22.85 4.03
N LEU A 254 15.59 -21.83 3.19
CA LEU A 254 15.81 -20.47 3.66
C LEU A 254 14.49 -19.93 4.21
N VAL A 255 14.48 -19.57 5.49
CA VAL A 255 13.34 -18.90 6.10
C VAL A 255 13.68 -17.42 6.22
N THR A 256 12.81 -16.57 5.67
CA THR A 256 12.82 -15.12 5.85
C THR A 256 11.64 -14.75 6.73
N LEU A 257 11.89 -14.11 7.85
CA LEU A 257 10.84 -13.46 8.63
C LEU A 257 10.88 -12.00 8.20
N ALA A 258 9.85 -11.49 7.52
CA ALA A 258 9.79 -10.13 6.97
C ALA A 258 9.63 -9.05 8.07
N MET A 259 10.48 -9.13 9.07
CA MET A 259 10.48 -8.37 10.31
C MET A 259 11.90 -8.36 10.91
N ASN A 260 12.19 -7.37 11.74
CA ASN A 260 13.46 -7.29 12.47
C ASN A 260 13.41 -8.03 13.81
N GLU A 261 14.55 -8.14 14.48
CA GLU A 261 14.67 -8.78 15.79
C GLU A 261 13.80 -8.08 16.84
N ALA A 262 13.65 -6.76 16.74
CA ALA A 262 12.78 -6.02 17.65
C ALA A 262 11.33 -6.47 17.53
N PHE A 263 10.77 -6.46 16.31
CA PHE A 263 9.41 -6.91 16.07
C PHE A 263 9.21 -8.36 16.53
N LEU A 264 10.11 -9.26 16.12
CA LEU A 264 10.05 -10.68 16.51
C LEU A 264 10.07 -10.89 18.03
N SER A 265 10.81 -10.05 18.76
CA SER A 265 10.91 -10.15 20.20
C SER A 265 9.67 -9.68 20.96
N ASN A 266 8.85 -8.84 20.34
CA ASN A 266 7.69 -8.19 20.95
C ASN A 266 6.35 -8.89 20.64
N ILE A 267 6.37 -9.92 19.78
CA ILE A 267 5.19 -10.78 19.52
C ILE A 267 5.25 -12.08 20.33
N PRO A 268 4.12 -12.80 20.51
CA PRO A 268 4.12 -14.11 21.17
C PRO A 268 5.06 -15.11 20.46
N ALA A 269 5.94 -15.74 21.23
CA ALA A 269 7.05 -16.55 20.73
C ALA A 269 6.61 -17.84 19.98
N ASP A 270 5.35 -18.23 20.10
CA ASP A 270 4.75 -19.40 19.46
C ASP A 270 4.16 -19.12 18.07
N ARG A 271 3.97 -17.85 17.69
CA ARG A 271 3.37 -17.47 16.38
C ARG A 271 4.17 -17.99 15.19
N VAL A 272 5.47 -17.66 15.11
CA VAL A 272 6.34 -18.14 14.02
C VAL A 272 6.49 -19.67 14.02
N PRO A 273 6.75 -20.35 15.17
CA PRO A 273 6.70 -21.81 15.23
C PRO A 273 5.41 -22.42 14.70
N GLY A 274 4.24 -21.83 15.00
CA GLY A 274 2.95 -22.29 14.49
C GLY A 274 2.90 -22.35 12.97
N VAL A 275 3.33 -21.28 12.29
CA VAL A 275 3.44 -21.23 10.82
C VAL A 275 4.39 -22.31 10.32
N LEU A 276 5.57 -22.43 10.92
CA LEU A 276 6.58 -23.40 10.52
C LEU A 276 6.11 -24.84 10.75
N GLU A 277 5.31 -25.12 11.77
CA GLU A 277 4.69 -26.42 12.03
C GLU A 277 3.64 -26.79 10.98
N ALA A 278 2.87 -25.80 10.50
CA ALA A 278 1.82 -25.98 9.48
C ALA A 278 2.36 -26.16 8.03
N LEU A 279 3.61 -25.79 7.77
CA LEU A 279 4.24 -25.87 6.44
C LEU A 279 4.03 -27.18 5.66
N PRO A 280 4.06 -28.40 6.25
CA PRO A 280 3.80 -29.62 5.49
C PRO A 280 2.36 -29.70 4.93
N ALA A 281 1.38 -29.18 5.68
CA ALA A 281 0.00 -29.13 5.23
C ALA A 281 -0.17 -28.07 4.13
N MET A 282 0.43 -26.90 4.32
CA MET A 282 0.49 -25.83 3.31
C MET A 282 1.17 -26.31 2.01
N GLU A 283 2.34 -26.96 2.10
CA GLU A 283 3.04 -27.52 0.94
C GLU A 283 2.15 -28.52 0.19
N ALA A 284 1.43 -29.38 0.91
CA ALA A 284 0.50 -30.33 0.30
C ALA A 284 -0.68 -29.64 -0.40
N ALA A 285 -1.25 -28.60 0.21
CA ALA A 285 -2.33 -27.80 -0.36
C ALA A 285 -1.88 -27.08 -1.66
N ALA A 286 -0.70 -26.46 -1.65
CA ALA A 286 -0.10 -25.86 -2.85
C ALA A 286 0.12 -26.89 -3.95
N ARG A 287 0.68 -28.06 -3.63
CA ARG A 287 0.93 -29.14 -4.60
C ARG A 287 -0.35 -29.71 -5.21
N ALA A 288 -1.43 -29.77 -4.45
CA ALA A 288 -2.73 -30.19 -4.95
C ALA A 288 -3.39 -29.16 -5.87
N SER A 289 -3.00 -27.89 -5.72
CA SER A 289 -3.69 -26.74 -6.28
C SER A 289 -2.97 -26.08 -7.46
N ILE A 290 -1.63 -26.16 -7.50
CA ILE A 290 -0.76 -25.45 -8.43
C ILE A 290 0.10 -26.48 -9.18
N GLU A 291 -0.30 -26.80 -10.41
CA GLU A 291 0.36 -27.82 -11.26
C GLU A 291 1.87 -27.54 -11.46
N ALA A 292 2.24 -26.27 -11.59
CA ALA A 292 3.63 -25.84 -11.79
C ALA A 292 4.59 -26.22 -10.65
N THR A 293 4.07 -26.64 -9.49
CA THR A 293 4.88 -27.15 -8.36
C THR A 293 5.39 -28.58 -8.57
N GLU A 294 4.89 -29.31 -9.57
CA GLU A 294 5.29 -30.70 -9.84
C GLU A 294 6.81 -30.80 -10.08
N GLY A 295 7.46 -31.73 -9.39
CA GLY A 295 8.90 -31.95 -9.49
C GLY A 295 9.79 -30.85 -8.88
N ARG A 296 9.22 -29.77 -8.35
CA ARG A 296 9.96 -28.67 -7.70
C ARG A 296 10.04 -28.86 -6.19
N GLU A 297 11.21 -28.64 -5.61
CA GLU A 297 11.42 -28.68 -4.17
C GLU A 297 11.12 -27.32 -3.53
N VAL A 298 10.70 -27.32 -2.27
CA VAL A 298 10.61 -26.07 -1.49
C VAL A 298 12.03 -25.64 -1.12
N PHE A 299 12.43 -24.43 -1.48
CA PHE A 299 13.75 -23.89 -1.17
C PHE A 299 13.73 -22.66 -0.27
N ALA A 300 12.60 -21.93 -0.22
CA ALA A 300 12.43 -20.78 0.63
C ALA A 300 11.00 -20.67 1.19
N VAL A 301 10.91 -20.07 2.37
CA VAL A 301 9.66 -19.69 3.04
C VAL A 301 9.81 -18.26 3.54
N THR A 302 8.83 -17.42 3.28
CA THR A 302 8.75 -16.08 3.88
C THR A 302 7.55 -16.00 4.80
N VAL A 303 7.73 -15.49 6.02
CA VAL A 303 6.65 -15.24 6.99
C VAL A 303 6.58 -13.74 7.21
N ASP A 304 5.44 -13.13 6.94
CA ASP A 304 5.23 -11.69 7.13
C ASP A 304 4.90 -11.34 8.60
N ARG A 305 4.65 -10.06 8.90
CA ARG A 305 4.34 -9.55 10.25
C ARG A 305 2.96 -9.98 10.77
N ARG A 306 2.02 -10.28 9.87
CA ARG A 306 0.67 -10.79 10.20
C ARG A 306 0.64 -12.31 10.36
N MET A 307 1.74 -12.99 10.02
CA MET A 307 1.90 -14.45 9.96
C MET A 307 1.36 -15.08 8.67
N GLY A 308 1.05 -14.26 7.66
CA GLY A 308 0.91 -14.76 6.30
C GLY A 308 2.23 -15.38 5.84
N CYS A 309 2.11 -16.39 4.98
CA CYS A 309 3.23 -17.24 4.62
C CYS A 309 3.32 -17.41 3.10
N THR A 310 4.53 -17.33 2.58
CA THR A 310 4.83 -17.61 1.18
C THR A 310 5.77 -18.81 1.09
N ILE A 311 5.44 -19.81 0.27
CA ILE A 311 6.27 -20.99 -0.01
C ILE A 311 6.79 -20.91 -1.44
N SER A 312 8.12 -20.92 -1.60
CA SER A 312 8.79 -20.89 -2.91
C SER A 312 9.29 -22.27 -3.33
N PHE A 313 8.85 -22.72 -4.50
CA PHE A 313 9.20 -23.98 -5.14
C PHE A 313 10.19 -23.78 -6.30
N GLY A 314 11.26 -24.56 -6.33
CA GLY A 314 12.32 -24.49 -7.35
C GLY A 314 13.69 -24.72 -6.73
N THR A 315 14.70 -24.08 -7.30
CA THR A 315 16.05 -23.98 -6.74
C THR A 315 16.49 -22.54 -6.56
N PHE A 316 17.47 -22.33 -5.68
CA PHE A 316 18.03 -21.01 -5.43
C PHE A 316 18.68 -20.47 -6.72
N GLY A 317 18.15 -19.38 -7.25
CA GLY A 317 18.61 -18.78 -8.52
C GLY A 317 17.85 -19.23 -9.77
N ASP A 318 16.76 -20.00 -9.65
CA ASP A 318 15.81 -20.17 -10.75
C ASP A 318 15.31 -18.79 -11.21
N GLU A 319 15.29 -18.55 -12.53
CA GLU A 319 14.80 -17.27 -13.10
C GLU A 319 13.31 -17.04 -12.80
N GLN A 320 12.55 -18.11 -12.55
CA GLN A 320 11.13 -18.04 -12.19
C GLN A 320 10.77 -19.16 -11.18
N PRO A 321 10.88 -18.88 -9.85
CA PRO A 321 10.35 -19.79 -8.84
C PRO A 321 8.81 -19.81 -8.89
N VAL A 322 8.22 -20.94 -8.52
CA VAL A 322 6.75 -21.02 -8.34
C VAL A 322 6.45 -20.64 -6.90
N ILE A 323 5.57 -19.67 -6.71
CA ILE A 323 5.27 -19.11 -5.40
C ILE A 323 3.82 -19.46 -5.02
N ALA A 324 3.62 -19.96 -3.80
CA ALA A 324 2.32 -20.19 -3.21
C ALA A 324 2.16 -19.28 -1.98
N TYR A 325 1.03 -18.61 -1.88
CA TYR A 325 0.73 -17.65 -0.81
C TYR A 325 -0.28 -18.26 0.14
N PHE A 326 -0.20 -17.89 1.41
CA PHE A 326 -1.05 -18.38 2.48
C PHE A 326 -1.38 -17.24 3.43
N ASP A 327 -2.62 -17.19 3.89
CA ASP A 327 -3.07 -16.28 4.95
C ASP A 327 -2.54 -16.74 6.33
N ASP A 328 -2.86 -16.00 7.40
CA ASP A 328 -2.43 -16.31 8.76
C ASP A 328 -3.20 -17.48 9.41
N GLU A 329 -4.28 -17.95 8.78
CA GLU A 329 -4.92 -19.24 9.05
C GLU A 329 -4.31 -20.42 8.28
N HIS A 330 -3.30 -20.16 7.43
CA HIS A 330 -2.60 -21.13 6.58
C HIS A 330 -3.42 -21.70 5.40
N ASN A 331 -4.46 -21.02 4.96
CA ASN A 331 -5.21 -21.37 3.75
C ASN A 331 -4.45 -20.89 2.52
N LEU A 332 -4.47 -21.69 1.46
CA LEU A 332 -3.81 -21.32 0.20
C LEU A 332 -4.55 -20.15 -0.45
N VAL A 333 -3.90 -18.99 -0.48
CA VAL A 333 -4.28 -17.85 -1.29
C VAL A 333 -3.78 -18.11 -2.71
N ARG A 334 -4.72 -18.18 -3.67
CA ARG A 334 -4.39 -18.36 -5.09
C ARG A 334 -4.31 -16.99 -5.74
N PRO A 335 -3.12 -16.41 -5.95
CA PRO A 335 -3.03 -15.23 -6.77
C PRO A 335 -3.39 -15.57 -8.19
N ASN A 336 -4.38 -14.88 -8.73
CA ASN A 336 -4.80 -15.11 -10.09
C ASN A 336 -3.93 -14.28 -11.05
N THR A 337 -2.75 -14.79 -11.39
CA THR A 337 -1.85 -14.15 -12.37
C THR A 337 -2.39 -14.18 -13.82
N VAL A 338 -3.64 -14.63 -14.02
CA VAL A 338 -4.33 -14.70 -15.32
C VAL A 338 -5.36 -13.57 -15.50
N GLY A 339 -5.54 -12.68 -14.50
CA GLY A 339 -6.40 -11.50 -14.66
C GLY A 339 -5.94 -10.57 -15.79
N GLY A 340 -6.87 -9.85 -16.39
CA GLY A 340 -6.73 -9.11 -17.63
C GLY A 340 -7.20 -9.90 -18.87
N PRO A 341 -7.12 -9.32 -20.08
CA PRO A 341 -6.67 -7.96 -20.36
C PRO A 341 -7.63 -6.92 -19.82
N PHE A 342 -7.10 -5.77 -19.42
CA PHE A 342 -7.87 -4.61 -19.00
C PHE A 342 -8.19 -3.77 -20.21
N VAL A 343 -9.47 -3.42 -20.40
CA VAL A 343 -9.95 -2.68 -21.57
C VAL A 343 -11.00 -1.66 -21.14
N ALA A 344 -10.81 -0.42 -21.58
CA ALA A 344 -11.82 0.62 -21.50
C ALA A 344 -11.88 1.38 -22.83
N ILE A 345 -13.03 2.00 -23.09
CA ILE A 345 -13.24 2.82 -24.27
C ILE A 345 -13.58 4.25 -23.82
N VAL A 346 -12.75 5.22 -24.18
CA VAL A 346 -13.09 6.63 -23.98
C VAL A 346 -13.89 7.12 -25.18
N LEU A 347 -15.12 7.55 -24.93
CA LEU A 347 -16.03 8.13 -25.91
C LEU A 347 -15.60 9.57 -26.20
N MET A 348 -15.58 9.95 -27.48
CA MET A 348 -15.07 11.25 -27.92
C MET A 348 -16.06 12.00 -28.82
N ASN A 349 -16.11 13.32 -28.69
CA ASN A 349 -17.02 14.19 -29.45
C ASN A 349 -16.60 14.40 -30.92
N GLY A 350 -15.38 14.03 -31.29
CA GLY A 350 -14.79 14.22 -32.62
C GLY A 350 -14.05 15.56 -32.81
N ASP A 351 -13.83 16.33 -31.75
CA ASP A 351 -12.91 17.46 -31.77
C ASP A 351 -11.46 16.97 -32.02
N PRO A 352 -10.55 17.83 -32.54
CA PRO A 352 -9.20 17.42 -32.88
C PRO A 352 -8.45 16.80 -31.68
N PHE A 353 -7.92 15.60 -31.90
CA PHE A 353 -7.02 14.91 -30.98
C PHE A 353 -5.56 15.28 -31.29
N ASP A 354 -4.83 15.74 -30.27
CA ASP A 354 -3.39 16.00 -30.32
C ASP A 354 -2.62 14.92 -29.54
N PRO A 355 -1.78 14.11 -30.19
CA PRO A 355 -0.94 13.12 -29.51
C PRO A 355 -0.02 13.71 -28.43
N GLU A 356 0.39 14.97 -28.56
CA GLU A 356 1.24 15.63 -27.55
C GLU A 356 0.44 15.96 -26.26
N ASP A 357 -0.87 16.16 -26.36
CA ASP A 357 -1.74 16.31 -25.18
C ASP A 357 -1.86 14.99 -24.44
N LEU A 358 -2.00 13.87 -25.17
CA LEU A 358 -2.02 12.53 -24.59
C LEU A 358 -0.69 12.24 -23.88
N LYS A 359 0.44 12.54 -24.53
CA LYS A 359 1.76 12.31 -23.94
C LYS A 359 1.93 13.05 -22.62
N ARG A 360 1.55 14.33 -22.57
CA ARG A 360 1.58 15.13 -21.33
C ARG A 360 0.63 14.57 -20.27
N GLY A 361 -0.53 14.06 -20.68
CA GLY A 361 -1.45 13.36 -19.79
C GLY A 361 -0.80 12.13 -19.16
N LEU A 362 -0.18 11.26 -19.96
CA LEU A 362 0.50 10.05 -19.49
C LEU A 362 1.67 10.37 -18.55
N GLU A 363 2.46 11.40 -18.88
CA GLU A 363 3.53 11.91 -18.02
C GLU A 363 2.97 12.40 -16.67
N SER A 364 1.84 13.12 -16.66
CA SER A 364 1.20 13.60 -15.42
C SER A 364 0.68 12.48 -14.50
N TRP A 365 0.52 11.28 -15.06
CA TRP A 365 0.12 10.07 -14.34
C TRP A 365 1.29 9.10 -14.10
N GLY A 366 2.54 9.54 -14.31
CA GLY A 366 3.74 8.76 -13.99
C GLY A 366 4.03 7.60 -14.95
N LEU A 367 3.43 7.58 -16.14
CA LEU A 367 3.59 6.50 -17.13
C LEU A 367 4.75 6.74 -18.12
N GLY A 368 5.52 7.82 -17.93
CA GLY A 368 6.67 8.17 -18.74
C GLY A 368 6.33 8.69 -20.15
N SER A 369 7.38 9.00 -20.92
CA SER A 369 7.28 9.45 -22.31
C SER A 369 6.94 8.25 -23.21
N ALA A 370 5.65 8.09 -23.53
CA ALA A 370 5.23 7.07 -24.50
C ALA A 370 5.89 7.26 -25.89
N GLU A 371 6.01 6.17 -26.65
CA GLU A 371 6.51 6.17 -28.04
C GLU A 371 5.65 7.06 -28.97
N SER A 372 6.07 7.24 -30.23
CA SER A 372 5.31 8.04 -31.20
C SER A 372 3.97 7.39 -31.53
N PHE A 373 2.90 8.20 -31.51
CA PHE A 373 1.57 7.81 -31.96
C PHE A 373 1.57 7.68 -33.50
N GLU A 374 1.56 6.45 -34.01
CA GLU A 374 1.68 6.14 -35.45
C GLU A 374 0.38 5.53 -35.98
N ASP A 375 -0.10 6.05 -37.12
CA ASP A 375 -1.29 5.54 -37.82
C ASP A 375 -2.53 5.35 -36.93
N GLY A 376 -2.72 6.20 -35.93
CA GLY A 376 -3.87 6.12 -35.02
C GLY A 376 -3.64 5.23 -33.79
N ASN A 377 -2.45 4.68 -33.61
CA ASN A 377 -2.14 3.75 -32.53
C ASN A 377 -0.87 4.14 -31.77
N LEU A 378 -0.79 3.69 -30.53
CA LEU A 378 0.39 3.77 -29.69
C LEU A 378 0.49 2.47 -28.89
N VAL A 379 1.61 1.78 -28.98
CA VAL A 379 1.85 0.51 -28.26
C VAL A 379 3.21 0.61 -27.59
N PHE A 380 3.29 0.25 -26.31
CA PHE A 380 4.54 0.31 -25.56
C PHE A 380 4.52 -0.68 -24.38
N ASP A 381 5.69 -0.96 -23.84
CA ASP A 381 5.84 -1.69 -22.59
C ASP A 381 5.77 -0.72 -21.41
N VAL A 382 5.01 -1.09 -20.38
CA VAL A 382 4.92 -0.35 -19.11
C VAL A 382 4.90 -1.33 -17.96
N GLY A 383 5.95 -1.32 -17.14
CA GLY A 383 6.08 -2.24 -16.01
C GLY A 383 6.08 -3.73 -16.40
N GLY A 384 6.54 -4.08 -17.62
CA GLY A 384 6.47 -5.45 -18.13
C GLY A 384 5.11 -5.87 -18.67
N HIS A 385 4.14 -4.95 -18.72
CA HIS A 385 2.83 -5.13 -19.35
C HIS A 385 2.82 -4.51 -20.74
N LEU A 386 2.06 -5.10 -21.67
CA LEU A 386 1.86 -4.52 -23.00
C LEU A 386 0.66 -3.58 -22.97
N ALA A 387 0.91 -2.28 -23.15
CA ALA A 387 -0.10 -1.24 -23.22
C ALA A 387 -0.37 -0.80 -24.66
N ALA A 388 -1.63 -0.47 -24.97
CA ALA A 388 -2.04 -0.01 -26.28
C ALA A 388 -3.15 1.06 -26.21
N PHE A 389 -3.02 2.09 -27.05
CA PHE A 389 -4.07 3.05 -27.39
C PHE A 389 -4.40 2.91 -28.88
N SER A 390 -5.69 2.87 -29.22
CA SER A 390 -6.16 2.85 -30.60
C SER A 390 -7.30 3.84 -30.80
N LEU A 391 -7.06 4.87 -31.61
CA LEU A 391 -8.05 5.88 -31.97
C LEU A 391 -8.88 5.40 -33.16
N ILE A 392 -10.18 5.21 -32.93
CA ILE A 392 -11.12 4.74 -33.93
C ILE A 392 -12.03 5.90 -34.36
N ARG A 393 -11.98 6.21 -35.65
CA ARG A 393 -12.77 7.26 -36.30
C ARG A 393 -14.19 6.77 -36.60
N GLY A 394 -14.98 6.63 -35.55
CA GLY A 394 -16.39 6.23 -35.59
C GLY A 394 -16.94 6.01 -34.19
N PRO A 395 -18.27 6.00 -34.00
CA PRO A 395 -18.86 5.64 -32.71
C PRO A 395 -18.59 4.17 -32.38
N VAL A 396 -18.72 3.82 -31.11
CA VAL A 396 -18.76 2.42 -30.65
C VAL A 396 -19.88 1.69 -31.42
N PRO A 397 -19.60 0.53 -32.04
CA PRO A 397 -20.58 -0.18 -32.88
C PRO A 397 -21.85 -0.60 -32.16
N ASP A 398 -22.88 -0.92 -32.96
CA ASP A 398 -24.10 -1.65 -32.56
C ASP A 398 -24.97 -1.02 -31.45
N GLY A 399 -24.68 0.19 -31.00
CA GLY A 399 -25.45 0.84 -29.94
C GLY A 399 -25.06 0.39 -28.52
N GLU A 400 -23.97 -0.37 -28.40
CA GLU A 400 -23.55 -1.03 -27.15
C GLU A 400 -23.29 -0.03 -26.02
N ALA A 401 -22.60 1.07 -26.31
CA ALA A 401 -22.31 2.09 -25.30
C ALA A 401 -23.60 2.75 -24.77
N GLN A 402 -24.60 2.96 -25.63
CA GLN A 402 -25.88 3.57 -25.26
C GLN A 402 -26.73 2.63 -24.42
N GLU A 403 -26.74 1.34 -24.75
CA GLU A 403 -27.46 0.31 -23.99
C GLU A 403 -26.87 0.14 -22.59
N ASN A 404 -25.55 0.08 -22.47
CA ASN A 404 -24.88 -0.02 -21.17
C ASN A 404 -24.99 1.28 -20.36
N ALA A 405 -24.91 2.45 -20.99
CA ALA A 405 -25.11 3.74 -20.32
C ALA A 405 -26.47 3.83 -19.61
N ALA A 406 -27.50 3.13 -20.10
CA ALA A 406 -28.84 3.14 -19.49
C ALA A 406 -28.87 2.46 -18.11
N ASN A 407 -27.85 1.68 -17.76
CA ASN A 407 -27.70 1.09 -16.42
C ASN A 407 -27.27 2.13 -15.38
N ASN A 408 -26.65 3.25 -15.81
CA ASN A 408 -26.08 4.22 -14.88
C ASN A 408 -27.15 5.05 -14.18
N TYR A 409 -27.50 4.67 -12.94
CA TYR A 409 -28.42 5.43 -12.10
C TYR A 409 -27.78 6.66 -11.42
N MET A 410 -26.45 6.81 -11.50
CA MET A 410 -25.70 7.92 -10.89
C MET A 410 -25.46 9.08 -11.88
N TRP A 411 -25.48 8.81 -13.19
CA TRP A 411 -25.23 9.81 -14.22
C TRP A 411 -26.36 9.87 -15.26
N PRO A 412 -27.36 10.76 -15.08
CA PRO A 412 -28.52 10.85 -15.97
C PRO A 412 -28.19 11.15 -17.44
N GLU A 413 -27.09 11.86 -17.70
CA GLU A 413 -26.65 12.25 -19.04
C GLU A 413 -25.91 11.15 -19.79
N ALA A 414 -25.56 10.03 -19.13
CA ALA A 414 -24.73 8.96 -19.70
C ALA A 414 -25.22 8.47 -21.07
N VAL A 415 -26.53 8.25 -21.20
CA VAL A 415 -27.16 7.76 -22.44
C VAL A 415 -27.06 8.79 -23.57
N ASP A 416 -27.24 10.08 -23.24
CA ASP A 416 -27.18 11.15 -24.24
C ASP A 416 -25.75 11.40 -24.71
N VAL A 417 -24.78 11.35 -23.79
CA VAL A 417 -23.35 11.38 -24.10
C VAL A 417 -22.96 10.19 -24.98
N ALA A 418 -23.30 8.98 -24.57
CA ALA A 418 -23.02 7.76 -25.33
C ALA A 418 -23.75 7.73 -26.68
N ARG A 419 -24.79 8.54 -26.90
CA ARG A 419 -25.43 8.67 -28.22
C ARG A 419 -24.75 9.71 -29.09
N ALA A 420 -24.17 10.74 -28.49
CA ALA A 420 -23.63 11.90 -29.18
C ALA A 420 -22.16 11.73 -29.62
N HIS A 421 -21.43 10.76 -29.06
CA HIS A 421 -20.04 10.52 -29.43
C HIS A 421 -19.90 10.14 -30.91
N ARG A 422 -18.77 10.53 -31.49
CA ARG A 422 -18.48 10.36 -32.92
C ARG A 422 -17.25 9.52 -33.20
N GLU A 423 -16.38 9.44 -32.21
CA GLU A 423 -15.11 8.73 -32.22
C GLU A 423 -14.92 8.05 -30.86
N HIS A 424 -13.97 7.12 -30.77
CA HIS A 424 -13.60 6.55 -29.49
C HIS A 424 -12.14 6.11 -29.47
N MET A 425 -11.55 6.09 -28.28
CA MET A 425 -10.22 5.57 -28.03
C MET A 425 -10.31 4.28 -27.23
N LEU A 426 -9.86 3.18 -27.82
CA LEU A 426 -9.69 1.90 -27.13
C LEU A 426 -8.37 1.93 -26.36
N ILE A 427 -8.43 1.64 -25.07
CA ILE A 427 -7.28 1.65 -24.16
C ILE A 427 -7.19 0.25 -23.57
N ALA A 428 -6.10 -0.46 -23.88
CA ALA A 428 -5.91 -1.84 -23.47
C ALA A 428 -4.57 -2.02 -22.75
N LEU A 429 -4.58 -2.86 -21.72
CA LEU A 429 -3.37 -3.34 -21.05
C LEU A 429 -3.44 -4.87 -20.90
N VAL A 430 -2.44 -5.55 -21.44
CA VAL A 430 -2.29 -7.01 -21.33
C VAL A 430 -1.39 -7.31 -20.14
N ASN A 431 -1.96 -8.00 -19.16
CA ASN A 431 -1.19 -8.50 -18.03
C ASN A 431 -0.32 -9.70 -18.46
N HIS A 432 0.99 -9.58 -18.31
CA HIS A 432 1.96 -10.64 -18.63
C HIS A 432 2.46 -11.39 -17.39
N GLY A 433 1.53 -11.72 -16.48
CA GLY A 433 1.79 -12.58 -15.32
C GLY A 433 2.06 -11.85 -14.00
N GLY A 434 1.80 -10.54 -13.93
CA GLY A 434 1.77 -9.78 -12.68
C GLY A 434 0.42 -9.89 -11.95
N PHE A 435 0.30 -9.27 -10.78
CA PHE A 435 -0.97 -9.21 -10.06
C PHE A 435 -2.00 -8.38 -10.84
N PRO A 436 -3.27 -8.82 -10.95
CA PRO A 436 -4.29 -8.09 -11.69
C PRO A 436 -4.53 -6.67 -11.17
N VAL A 437 -4.46 -6.45 -9.85
CA VAL A 437 -4.65 -5.12 -9.25
C VAL A 437 -3.56 -4.15 -9.69
N ASP A 438 -2.30 -4.56 -9.70
CA ASP A 438 -1.18 -3.72 -10.19
C ASP A 438 -1.39 -3.31 -11.66
N ALA A 439 -1.79 -4.27 -12.49
CA ALA A 439 -2.10 -4.05 -13.89
C ALA A 439 -3.31 -3.11 -14.07
N ALA A 440 -4.34 -3.24 -13.23
CA ALA A 440 -5.51 -2.38 -13.22
C ALA A 440 -5.17 -0.94 -12.82
N LEU A 441 -4.29 -0.74 -11.82
CA LEU A 441 -3.82 0.59 -11.40
C LEU A 441 -3.06 1.30 -12.53
N ILE A 442 -2.26 0.58 -13.32
CA ILE A 442 -1.61 1.14 -14.51
C ILE A 442 -2.66 1.48 -15.58
N HIS A 443 -3.61 0.59 -15.83
CA HIS A 443 -4.68 0.81 -16.81
C HIS A 443 -5.57 2.01 -16.45
N THR A 444 -5.94 2.18 -15.18
CA THR A 444 -6.72 3.34 -14.72
C THR A 444 -5.98 4.64 -14.98
N ARG A 445 -4.67 4.70 -14.70
CA ARG A 445 -3.84 5.88 -15.02
C ARG A 445 -3.81 6.18 -16.53
N MET A 446 -3.76 5.15 -17.37
CA MET A 446 -3.84 5.29 -18.83
C MET A 446 -5.18 5.90 -19.27
N VAL A 447 -6.30 5.41 -18.71
CA VAL A 447 -7.64 5.92 -19.02
C VAL A 447 -7.81 7.36 -18.51
N ALA A 448 -7.39 7.64 -17.28
CA ALA A 448 -7.46 8.96 -16.67
C ALA A 448 -6.64 10.01 -17.44
N ALA A 449 -5.52 9.63 -18.06
CA ALA A 449 -4.77 10.50 -18.97
C ALA A 449 -5.60 10.92 -20.19
N VAL A 450 -6.39 10.01 -20.77
CA VAL A 450 -7.27 10.30 -21.90
C VAL A 450 -8.50 11.10 -21.47
N CYS A 451 -9.03 10.86 -20.26
CA CYS A 451 -10.11 11.64 -19.67
C CYS A 451 -9.77 13.13 -19.52
N GLY A 452 -8.49 13.47 -19.37
CA GLY A 452 -8.02 14.87 -19.33
C GLY A 452 -8.06 15.60 -20.68
N LEU A 453 -8.32 14.90 -21.78
CA LEU A 453 -8.36 15.51 -23.11
C LEU A 453 -9.68 16.25 -23.36
N PRO A 454 -9.67 17.44 -23.98
CA PRO A 454 -10.89 18.22 -24.23
C PRO A 454 -11.95 17.52 -25.07
N CYS A 455 -11.53 16.55 -25.89
CA CYS A 455 -12.40 15.77 -26.76
C CYS A 455 -13.02 14.54 -26.07
N ALA A 456 -12.59 14.17 -24.86
CA ALA A 456 -13.15 13.06 -24.11
C ALA A 456 -14.49 13.47 -23.49
N THR A 457 -15.51 12.61 -23.61
CA THR A 457 -16.87 12.92 -23.15
C THR A 457 -17.46 11.87 -22.22
N GLY A 458 -16.94 10.66 -22.21
CA GLY A 458 -17.40 9.57 -21.33
C GLY A 458 -16.45 8.40 -21.35
N VAL A 459 -16.47 7.56 -20.32
CA VAL A 459 -15.69 6.33 -20.24
C VAL A 459 -16.66 5.16 -20.21
N TYR A 460 -16.56 4.30 -21.21
CA TYR A 460 -17.31 3.06 -21.31
C TYR A 460 -16.44 1.90 -20.82
N PHE A 461 -16.87 1.25 -19.73
CA PHE A 461 -16.25 0.05 -19.18
C PHE A 461 -17.33 -0.83 -18.51
N GLN A 462 -17.04 -2.14 -18.46
CA GLN A 462 -17.80 -3.22 -17.79
C GLN A 462 -19.23 -2.87 -17.33
N GLY A 463 -20.16 -2.72 -18.28
CA GLY A 463 -21.60 -2.64 -17.99
C GLY A 463 -22.20 -1.24 -17.82
N THR A 464 -21.42 -0.17 -17.91
CA THR A 464 -21.92 1.21 -17.79
C THR A 464 -21.08 2.25 -18.54
N VAL A 465 -21.53 3.50 -18.57
CA VAL A 465 -20.73 4.65 -19.01
C VAL A 465 -20.70 5.68 -17.89
N VAL A 466 -19.51 6.16 -17.52
CA VAL A 466 -19.31 7.22 -16.51
C VAL A 466 -18.73 8.50 -17.14
N SER A 467 -18.80 9.60 -16.41
CA SER A 467 -18.21 10.86 -16.87
C SER A 467 -16.68 10.83 -16.73
N PRO A 468 -15.92 11.53 -17.60
CA PRO A 468 -14.47 11.66 -17.45
C PRO A 468 -14.07 12.27 -16.11
N GLU A 469 -14.87 13.20 -15.58
CA GLU A 469 -14.60 13.86 -14.30
C GLU A 469 -14.74 12.90 -13.11
N SER A 470 -15.78 12.05 -13.11
CA SER A 470 -15.96 11.04 -12.06
C SER A 470 -14.85 10.00 -12.10
N TYR A 471 -14.45 9.55 -13.30
CA TYR A 471 -13.34 8.61 -13.46
C TYR A 471 -12.01 9.19 -12.94
N VAL A 472 -11.69 10.44 -13.30
CA VAL A 472 -10.46 11.09 -12.82
C VAL A 472 -10.50 11.32 -11.30
N ALA A 473 -11.67 11.59 -10.72
CA ALA A 473 -11.83 11.74 -9.29
C ALA A 473 -11.57 10.43 -8.54
N GLU A 474 -12.15 9.31 -8.99
CA GLU A 474 -11.95 7.98 -8.40
C GLU A 474 -10.49 7.52 -8.57
N ALA A 475 -9.93 7.65 -9.77
CA ALA A 475 -8.51 7.42 -10.06
C ALA A 475 -7.55 8.28 -9.20
N GLY A 476 -8.06 9.35 -8.58
CA GLY A 476 -7.31 10.19 -7.65
C GLY A 476 -6.72 9.43 -6.47
N GLY A 477 -7.42 8.40 -5.96
CA GLY A 477 -6.96 7.57 -4.84
C GLY A 477 -5.67 6.79 -5.14
N ILE A 478 -5.31 6.63 -6.41
CA ILE A 478 -4.04 6.02 -6.82
C ILE A 478 -2.86 6.94 -6.46
N ARG A 479 -3.02 8.27 -6.56
CA ARG A 479 -1.90 9.22 -6.46
C ARG A 479 -1.30 9.29 -5.05
N ASP A 480 -2.14 9.17 -4.04
CA ASP A 480 -1.74 9.20 -2.63
C ASP A 480 -1.79 7.81 -1.98
N GLY A 481 -2.10 6.76 -2.75
CA GLY A 481 -2.21 5.38 -2.28
C GLY A 481 -3.30 5.18 -1.23
N SER A 482 -4.33 6.02 -1.22
CA SER A 482 -5.34 6.06 -0.16
C SER A 482 -6.40 4.96 -0.26
N TYR A 483 -6.81 4.60 -1.48
CA TYR A 483 -7.79 3.53 -1.73
C TYR A 483 -7.72 3.02 -3.18
N LEU A 484 -8.25 1.81 -3.41
CA LEU A 484 -8.41 1.23 -4.74
C LEU A 484 -9.58 1.89 -5.48
N PRO A 485 -9.45 2.27 -6.77
CA PRO A 485 -10.50 2.92 -7.55
C PRO A 485 -11.56 1.90 -8.01
N ILE A 486 -12.29 1.31 -7.07
CA ILE A 486 -13.25 0.22 -7.33
C ILE A 486 -14.35 0.69 -8.29
N ASP A 487 -14.81 1.94 -8.17
CA ASP A 487 -15.86 2.48 -9.05
C ASP A 487 -15.40 2.65 -10.51
N ASP A 488 -14.09 2.63 -10.79
CA ASP A 488 -13.53 2.61 -12.14
C ASP A 488 -13.32 1.20 -12.71
N TRP A 489 -13.47 0.18 -11.87
CA TRP A 489 -13.17 -1.22 -12.19
C TRP A 489 -14.40 -2.11 -12.24
N VAL A 490 -15.31 -1.93 -11.28
CA VAL A 490 -16.43 -2.83 -11.01
C VAL A 490 -17.72 -2.02 -10.92
N TRP A 491 -18.65 -2.28 -11.82
CA TRP A 491 -19.97 -1.68 -11.76
C TRP A 491 -20.85 -2.37 -10.71
N ILE A 492 -21.40 -1.60 -9.76
CA ILE A 492 -22.37 -2.09 -8.78
C ILE A 492 -23.79 -1.73 -9.23
N GLY A 493 -24.51 -2.75 -9.72
CA GLY A 493 -25.90 -2.65 -10.14
C GLY A 493 -26.87 -2.89 -9.00
N LEU A 494 -28.00 -2.18 -9.02
CA LEU A 494 -29.07 -2.30 -8.03
C LEU A 494 -30.43 -2.39 -8.74
N TYR A 495 -31.32 -3.26 -8.26
CA TYR A 495 -32.72 -3.24 -8.67
C TYR A 495 -33.65 -3.71 -7.56
N ARG A 496 -34.89 -3.19 -7.58
CA ARG A 496 -35.93 -3.57 -6.62
C ARG A 496 -36.64 -4.83 -7.08
N THR A 497 -36.82 -5.77 -6.17
CA THR A 497 -37.57 -7.01 -6.38
C THR A 497 -39.07 -6.81 -6.16
N GLU A 498 -39.91 -7.74 -6.66
CA GLU A 498 -41.37 -7.67 -6.51
C GLU A 498 -41.85 -7.68 -5.05
N ASP A 499 -41.09 -8.32 -4.15
CA ASP A 499 -41.38 -8.41 -2.71
C ASP A 499 -40.87 -7.19 -1.91
N GLY A 500 -40.33 -6.18 -2.60
CA GLY A 500 -39.87 -4.91 -2.05
C GLY A 500 -38.45 -4.92 -1.48
N GLY A 501 -37.70 -6.01 -1.65
CA GLY A 501 -36.26 -6.05 -1.40
C GLY A 501 -35.45 -5.38 -2.50
N ILE A 502 -34.14 -5.34 -2.32
CA ILE A 502 -33.15 -4.84 -3.27
C ILE A 502 -32.13 -5.95 -3.51
N ASN A 503 -31.91 -6.28 -4.78
CA ASN A 503 -30.78 -7.07 -5.19
C ASN A 503 -29.65 -6.11 -5.62
N ALA A 504 -28.44 -6.41 -5.20
CA ALA A 504 -27.21 -5.77 -5.66
C ALA A 504 -26.31 -6.81 -6.32
N TYR A 505 -25.58 -6.42 -7.35
CA TYR A 505 -24.66 -7.29 -8.07
C TYR A 505 -23.46 -6.52 -8.60
N THR A 506 -22.33 -7.21 -8.78
CA THR A 506 -21.15 -6.66 -9.42
C THR A 506 -21.08 -7.02 -10.90
N ARG A 507 -20.34 -6.22 -11.67
CA ARG A 507 -19.89 -6.55 -13.01
C ARG A 507 -18.50 -5.97 -13.24
N GLY A 508 -17.52 -6.83 -13.49
CA GLY A 508 -16.12 -6.45 -13.71
C GLY A 508 -15.11 -7.24 -12.89
N MET A 509 -15.57 -7.98 -11.87
CA MET A 509 -14.73 -8.85 -11.03
C MET A 509 -13.99 -9.90 -11.87
N SER A 510 -14.63 -10.38 -12.93
CA SER A 510 -14.04 -11.35 -13.87
C SER A 510 -12.73 -10.89 -14.53
N VAL A 511 -12.49 -9.59 -14.68
CA VAL A 511 -11.20 -9.08 -15.21
C VAL A 511 -10.07 -9.30 -14.20
N PHE A 512 -10.37 -9.31 -12.91
CA PHE A 512 -9.48 -9.73 -11.83
C PHE A 512 -9.52 -11.25 -11.61
N ALA A 513 -10.23 -11.95 -12.50
CA ALA A 513 -10.47 -13.38 -12.45
C ALA A 513 -11.02 -13.83 -11.08
N ARG A 514 -12.00 -13.04 -10.61
CA ARG A 514 -12.89 -13.29 -9.48
C ARG A 514 -14.31 -13.50 -9.97
N ASP A 515 -15.06 -14.31 -9.23
CA ASP A 515 -16.49 -14.47 -9.47
C ASP A 515 -17.23 -13.17 -9.11
N GLU A 516 -18.28 -12.87 -9.87
CA GLU A 516 -19.14 -11.74 -9.55
C GLU A 516 -19.91 -12.00 -8.25
N ILE A 517 -20.17 -10.93 -7.49
CA ILE A 517 -20.74 -10.96 -6.14
C ILE A 517 -22.15 -10.38 -6.18
N GLU A 518 -23.07 -11.02 -5.46
CA GLU A 518 -24.45 -10.56 -5.32
C GLU A 518 -24.90 -10.50 -3.86
N VAL A 519 -25.75 -9.51 -3.58
CA VAL A 519 -26.53 -9.41 -2.34
C VAL A 519 -28.00 -9.54 -2.73
N ILE A 520 -28.70 -10.52 -2.16
CA ILE A 520 -30.06 -10.87 -2.58
C ILE A 520 -31.10 -10.42 -1.55
N GLY A 521 -32.09 -9.66 -1.99
CA GLY A 521 -33.29 -9.34 -1.21
C GLY A 521 -33.06 -8.46 0.02
N ALA A 522 -32.00 -7.66 0.03
CA ALA A 522 -31.70 -6.75 1.14
C ALA A 522 -32.82 -5.71 1.32
N ARG A 523 -33.14 -5.39 2.58
CA ARG A 523 -34.24 -4.47 2.94
C ARG A 523 -33.70 -3.27 3.70
N ASP A 524 -32.94 -2.44 2.99
CA ASP A 524 -32.31 -1.24 3.53
C ASP A 524 -32.26 -0.12 2.48
N ASP A 525 -31.62 0.99 2.81
CA ASP A 525 -31.35 2.07 1.88
C ASP A 525 -30.42 1.59 0.74
N PRO A 526 -30.75 1.87 -0.54
CA PRO A 526 -29.94 1.43 -1.68
C PRO A 526 -28.48 1.90 -1.61
N GLU A 527 -28.23 3.09 -1.05
CA GLU A 527 -26.88 3.66 -0.93
C GLU A 527 -26.04 2.87 0.07
N ARG A 528 -26.65 2.45 1.20
CA ARG A 528 -25.98 1.57 2.18
C ARG A 528 -25.67 0.19 1.62
N ILE A 529 -26.59 -0.39 0.85
CA ILE A 529 -26.38 -1.71 0.22
C ILE A 529 -25.26 -1.64 -0.82
N ARG A 530 -25.21 -0.54 -1.60
CA ARG A 530 -24.12 -0.29 -2.54
C ARG A 530 -22.79 -0.13 -1.81
N ALA A 531 -22.73 0.71 -0.78
CA ALA A 531 -21.52 0.93 0.01
C ALA A 531 -21.00 -0.38 0.61
N PHE A 532 -21.88 -1.18 1.21
CA PHE A 532 -21.53 -2.52 1.69
C PHE A 532 -20.91 -3.40 0.60
N LEU A 533 -21.53 -3.47 -0.59
CA LEU A 533 -21.01 -4.30 -1.67
C LEU A 533 -19.69 -3.74 -2.24
N TYR A 534 -19.51 -2.41 -2.25
CA TYR A 534 -18.26 -1.74 -2.58
C TYR A 534 -17.15 -2.17 -1.61
N ASP A 535 -17.43 -2.13 -0.31
CA ASP A 535 -16.46 -2.50 0.74
C ASP A 535 -16.07 -3.98 0.61
N VAL A 536 -17.03 -4.87 0.36
CA VAL A 536 -16.76 -6.29 0.10
C VAL A 536 -15.88 -6.48 -1.13
N VAL A 537 -16.17 -5.77 -2.24
CA VAL A 537 -15.33 -5.83 -3.45
C VAL A 537 -13.92 -5.31 -3.16
N SER A 538 -13.80 -4.21 -2.42
CA SER A 538 -12.53 -3.65 -2.01
C SER A 538 -11.71 -4.67 -1.21
N ILE A 539 -12.30 -5.29 -0.18
CA ILE A 539 -11.66 -6.35 0.61
C ILE A 539 -11.20 -7.51 -0.29
N VAL A 540 -12.06 -7.97 -1.19
CA VAL A 540 -11.76 -9.10 -2.08
C VAL A 540 -10.59 -8.79 -3.02
N LEU A 541 -10.55 -7.59 -3.60
CA LEU A 541 -9.50 -7.21 -4.54
C LEU A 541 -8.19 -6.84 -3.83
N ASP A 542 -8.26 -6.08 -2.74
CA ASP A 542 -7.08 -5.64 -1.97
C ASP A 542 -6.33 -6.82 -1.33
N ASN A 543 -7.08 -7.82 -0.86
CA ASN A 543 -6.53 -9.03 -0.25
C ASN A 543 -6.41 -10.21 -1.24
N ASP A 544 -6.68 -9.98 -2.54
CA ASP A 544 -6.60 -10.98 -3.61
C ASP A 544 -7.36 -12.29 -3.25
N LEU A 545 -8.56 -12.16 -2.67
CA LEU A 545 -9.36 -13.28 -2.15
C LEU A 545 -10.12 -14.01 -3.25
N VAL A 546 -10.06 -15.34 -3.28
CA VAL A 546 -10.95 -16.16 -4.11
C VAL A 546 -11.99 -16.77 -3.19
N LEU A 547 -13.26 -16.39 -3.38
CA LEU A 547 -14.36 -16.81 -2.52
C LEU A 547 -14.99 -18.12 -3.03
N GLY A 548 -15.09 -19.11 -2.17
CA GLY A 548 -15.70 -20.42 -2.39
C GLY A 548 -16.93 -20.69 -1.52
N GLU A 549 -17.62 -21.79 -1.79
CA GLU A 549 -18.75 -22.25 -0.97
C GLU A 549 -18.32 -22.43 0.49
N ASP A 550 -19.14 -21.93 1.43
CA ASP A 550 -18.93 -22.02 2.89
C ASP A 550 -17.76 -21.16 3.44
N ASP A 551 -17.12 -20.32 2.61
CA ASP A 551 -16.13 -19.35 3.10
C ASP A 551 -16.78 -18.26 3.99
N MET A 552 -15.94 -17.61 4.79
CA MET A 552 -16.34 -16.52 5.68
C MET A 552 -15.46 -15.31 5.43
N ILE A 553 -16.07 -14.13 5.28
CA ILE A 553 -15.35 -12.85 5.11
C ILE A 553 -15.46 -12.08 6.42
N GLY A 554 -14.32 -11.69 7.01
CA GLY A 554 -14.31 -10.75 8.13
C GLY A 554 -14.81 -9.36 7.68
N TYR A 555 -15.79 -8.80 8.40
CA TYR A 555 -16.41 -7.52 8.05
C TYR A 555 -16.79 -6.75 9.32
N GLU A 556 -16.21 -5.57 9.52
CA GLU A 556 -16.47 -4.65 10.65
C GLU A 556 -16.57 -5.32 12.05
N GLY A 557 -15.47 -5.36 12.79
CA GLY A 557 -15.38 -6.02 14.10
C GLY A 557 -15.37 -7.55 14.00
N ASP A 558 -15.90 -8.25 15.02
CA ASP A 558 -15.93 -9.73 15.08
C ASP A 558 -16.99 -10.38 14.16
N ARG A 559 -17.54 -9.64 13.19
CA ARG A 559 -18.65 -10.13 12.35
C ARG A 559 -18.10 -10.82 11.10
N ALA A 560 -18.59 -12.03 10.85
CA ALA A 560 -18.22 -12.82 9.68
C ALA A 560 -19.41 -12.96 8.74
N LEU A 561 -19.21 -12.66 7.46
CA LEU A 561 -20.21 -12.79 6.40
C LEU A 561 -20.11 -14.16 5.77
N SER A 562 -21.24 -14.85 5.62
CA SER A 562 -21.27 -16.17 4.98
C SER A 562 -21.25 -16.06 3.46
N VAL A 563 -20.49 -16.94 2.82
CA VAL A 563 -20.38 -17.07 1.37
C VAL A 563 -21.16 -18.30 0.89
N THR A 564 -21.96 -18.11 -0.15
CA THR A 564 -22.53 -19.23 -0.93
C THR A 564 -22.31 -19.01 -2.41
N VAL A 565 -22.03 -20.07 -3.16
CA VAL A 565 -21.75 -20.05 -4.59
C VAL A 565 -22.90 -20.75 -5.32
N SER A 566 -23.58 -20.00 -6.18
CA SER A 566 -24.76 -20.50 -6.89
C SER A 566 -24.94 -19.78 -8.23
N PRO A 567 -25.81 -20.30 -9.12
CA PRO A 567 -26.20 -19.56 -10.31
C PRO A 567 -26.68 -18.15 -9.97
N GLY A 568 -26.30 -17.20 -10.81
CA GLY A 568 -26.60 -15.78 -10.66
C GLY A 568 -28.09 -15.52 -10.69
N VAL A 569 -28.51 -14.55 -9.88
CA VAL A 569 -29.91 -14.09 -9.86
C VAL A 569 -30.05 -12.86 -10.76
N SER A 570 -29.06 -11.98 -10.74
CA SER A 570 -29.03 -10.72 -11.50
C SER A 570 -28.27 -10.85 -12.83
N ILE A 571 -27.32 -11.79 -12.92
CA ILE A 571 -26.42 -12.01 -14.05
C ILE A 571 -26.38 -13.50 -14.43
N ASP A 572 -26.20 -13.82 -15.71
CA ASP A 572 -26.30 -15.20 -16.25
C ASP A 572 -24.95 -15.95 -16.17
N GLU A 573 -24.43 -16.08 -14.96
CA GLU A 573 -23.18 -16.79 -14.65
C GLU A 573 -23.21 -17.35 -13.22
N THR A 574 -22.18 -18.07 -12.79
CA THR A 574 -22.04 -18.46 -11.38
C THR A 574 -21.54 -17.26 -10.58
N THR A 575 -22.10 -17.06 -9.40
CA THR A 575 -21.82 -15.88 -8.56
C THR A 575 -21.68 -16.28 -7.11
N VAL A 576 -20.95 -15.45 -6.39
CA VAL A 576 -20.84 -15.48 -4.93
C VAL A 576 -22.00 -14.68 -4.34
N LYS A 577 -22.72 -15.24 -3.38
CA LYS A 577 -23.75 -14.53 -2.61
C LYS A 577 -23.21 -14.22 -1.23
N ILE A 578 -23.38 -12.97 -0.83
CA ILE A 578 -23.03 -12.47 0.49
C ILE A 578 -24.31 -12.06 1.22
N GLU A 579 -24.44 -12.51 2.47
CA GLU A 579 -25.54 -12.09 3.33
C GLU A 579 -25.37 -10.62 3.74
N TYR A 580 -26.39 -9.79 3.50
CA TYR A 580 -26.38 -8.40 3.96
C TYR A 580 -26.54 -8.34 5.49
N PRO A 581 -25.60 -7.73 6.23
CA PRO A 581 -25.60 -7.71 7.68
C PRO A 581 -26.71 -6.85 8.31
N GLY A 582 -27.42 -6.03 7.52
CA GLY A 582 -28.33 -5.02 8.06
C GLY A 582 -27.59 -3.74 8.47
N PRO A 583 -28.32 -2.68 8.84
CA PRO A 583 -27.71 -1.42 9.26
C PRO A 583 -26.88 -1.61 10.54
N PRO A 584 -25.82 -0.80 10.76
CA PRO A 584 -25.10 -0.79 12.02
C PRO A 584 -26.08 -0.59 13.19
N GLU A 585 -25.98 -1.40 14.25
CA GLU A 585 -26.78 -1.15 15.45
C GLU A 585 -26.33 0.18 16.05
N ASP A 586 -27.26 1.16 16.14
CA ASP A 586 -27.06 2.38 16.92
C ASP A 586 -26.63 1.96 18.33
N ARG A 587 -25.32 2.08 18.64
CA ARG A 587 -24.86 1.96 20.02
C ARG A 587 -25.64 2.99 20.83
N PRO A 588 -26.44 2.61 21.84
CA PRO A 588 -27.07 3.61 22.67
C PRO A 588 -25.95 4.40 23.34
N SER A 589 -25.95 5.70 23.12
CA SER A 589 -25.07 6.65 23.81
C SER A 589 -25.18 6.39 25.31
N SER A 590 -24.16 5.74 25.89
CA SER A 590 -24.02 5.50 27.32
C SER A 590 -23.07 6.52 27.93
#